data_AF-A0A9D5R9B9-F1
#
_entry.id   AF-A0A9D5R9B9-F1
#
_cell.length_a   1.000
_cell.length_b   1.000
_cell.length_c   1.000
_cell.angle_alpha   90.00
_cell.angle_beta   90.00
_cell.angle_gamma   90.00
#
_symmetry.space_group_name_H-M   'P 1'
#
loop_
_entity.id
_entity.type
_entity.pdbx_description
1 polymer ?
#
loop_
_entity_poly.entity_id
_entity_poly.type
_entity_poly.pdbx_seq_one_letter_code
_entity_poly.pdbx_strand_id
1 'polypeptide(L)'
;MTNFDFLKSDPQFSAFADVAISAEKILNIDTAASVLNCRRAMEFAVKWMYSVDKDLKMPYDNTLACLMSTEEFRDIVDSDLYKRMELIRKTGNIAAHGAKKISMDQAKLCLENLYIFLDFVAYCYGTDYTEKAFDKTLLDKSGEPVTDTQKDLDFEKLIAENKALKEELTARRSEQKQSYVPKPLDITEYKTRKLYIDTM
;
A
#
# COMPACT_ATOMS: atom_id res chain seq x y z
N MET A 1 15.66 -10.99 -1.06
CA MET A 1 14.61 -10.95 -0.03
C MET A 1 14.31 -9.50 0.26
N THR A 2 13.04 -9.11 0.16
CA THR A 2 12.49 -7.77 0.32
C THR A 2 11.57 -7.68 1.53
N ASN A 3 11.19 -6.47 1.97
CA ASN A 3 10.20 -6.30 3.05
C ASN A 3 8.80 -6.82 2.67
N PHE A 4 8.53 -7.07 1.38
CA PHE A 4 7.20 -7.44 0.87
C PHE A 4 7.07 -8.94 0.55
N ASP A 5 8.14 -9.72 0.67
CA ASP A 5 8.11 -11.15 0.33
C ASP A 5 7.15 -11.94 1.22
N PHE A 6 6.81 -11.45 2.42
CA PHE A 6 5.83 -12.11 3.28
C PHE A 6 4.43 -12.17 2.65
N LEU A 7 4.08 -11.24 1.76
CA LEU A 7 2.78 -11.25 1.09
C LEU A 7 2.65 -12.45 0.13
N LYS A 8 3.76 -13.09 -0.25
CA LYS A 8 3.75 -14.27 -1.11
C LYS A 8 3.34 -15.55 -0.41
N SER A 9 3.33 -15.59 0.92
CA SER A 9 2.88 -16.77 1.65
C SER A 9 1.36 -16.95 1.56
N ASP A 10 0.62 -15.87 1.31
CA ASP A 10 -0.84 -15.88 1.20
C ASP A 10 -1.27 -15.57 -0.25
N PRO A 11 -1.80 -16.56 -1.00
CA PRO A 11 -2.18 -16.38 -2.40
C PRO A 11 -3.20 -15.27 -2.66
N GLN A 12 -4.00 -14.89 -1.65
CA GLN A 12 -5.04 -13.86 -1.81
C GLN A 12 -4.43 -12.47 -2.10
N PHE A 13 -3.18 -12.22 -1.70
CA PHE A 13 -2.46 -10.96 -1.91
C PHE A 13 -1.70 -10.89 -3.24
N SER A 14 -1.82 -11.91 -4.09
CA SER A 14 -1.16 -11.99 -5.40
C SER A 14 -1.44 -10.78 -6.31
N ALA A 15 -2.61 -10.14 -6.15
CA ALA A 15 -3.01 -8.95 -6.88
C ALA A 15 -2.04 -7.77 -6.74
N PHE A 16 -1.33 -7.64 -5.61
CA PHE A 16 -0.46 -6.48 -5.32
C PHE A 16 0.93 -6.85 -4.80
N ALA A 17 1.15 -8.08 -4.34
CA ALA A 17 2.41 -8.52 -3.75
C ALA A 17 3.63 -8.32 -4.69
N ASP A 18 3.52 -8.72 -5.96
CA ASP A 18 4.63 -8.56 -6.92
C ASP A 18 4.95 -7.10 -7.20
N VAL A 19 3.94 -6.22 -7.20
CA VAL A 19 4.12 -4.79 -7.45
C VAL A 19 4.90 -4.16 -6.30
N ALA A 20 4.56 -4.54 -5.06
CA ALA A 20 5.24 -4.07 -3.86
C ALA A 20 6.71 -4.56 -3.81
N ILE A 21 6.96 -5.82 -4.15
CA ILE A 21 8.33 -6.36 -4.27
C ILE A 21 9.12 -5.62 -5.36
N SER A 22 8.50 -5.34 -6.51
CA SER A 22 9.11 -4.58 -7.60
C SER A 22 9.47 -3.16 -7.16
N ALA A 23 8.59 -2.50 -6.40
CA ALA A 23 8.81 -1.16 -5.87
C ALA A 23 10.09 -1.07 -5.02
N GLU A 24 10.36 -2.06 -4.18
CA GLU A 24 11.57 -2.09 -3.36
C GLU A 24 12.82 -2.40 -4.20
N LYS A 25 12.75 -3.38 -5.12
CA LYS A 25 13.89 -3.79 -5.94
C LYS A 25 14.42 -2.67 -6.83
N ILE A 26 13.54 -1.83 -7.37
CA ILE A 26 13.93 -0.74 -8.29
C ILE A 26 14.41 0.52 -7.55
N LEU A 27 14.28 0.60 -6.22
CA LEU A 27 14.64 1.77 -5.40
C LEU A 27 16.02 2.35 -5.73
N ASN A 28 17.03 1.48 -5.80
CA ASN A 28 18.44 1.87 -6.04
C ASN A 28 18.77 2.11 -7.53
N ILE A 29 17.81 1.86 -8.43
CA ILE A 29 17.96 2.04 -9.88
C ILE A 29 17.26 3.33 -10.30
N ASP A 30 15.98 3.45 -9.93
CA ASP A 30 15.14 4.60 -10.24
C ASP A 30 14.15 4.86 -9.09
N THR A 31 14.46 5.90 -8.31
CA THR A 31 13.61 6.36 -7.20
C THR A 31 12.20 6.80 -7.65
N ALA A 32 12.05 7.36 -8.85
CA ALA A 32 10.74 7.78 -9.35
C ALA A 32 9.90 6.56 -9.72
N ALA A 33 10.48 5.59 -10.43
CA ALA A 33 9.81 4.32 -10.74
C ALA A 33 9.44 3.54 -9.47
N SER A 34 10.30 3.54 -8.45
CA SER A 34 10.02 2.94 -7.14
C SER A 34 8.77 3.54 -6.50
N VAL A 35 8.66 4.87 -6.47
CA VAL A 35 7.50 5.56 -5.91
C VAL A 35 6.23 5.35 -6.74
N LEU A 36 6.34 5.30 -8.07
CA LEU A 36 5.21 4.95 -8.95
C LEU A 36 4.67 3.56 -8.64
N ASN A 37 5.57 2.58 -8.48
CA ASN A 37 5.20 1.22 -8.09
C ASN A 37 4.63 1.17 -6.67
N CYS A 38 5.09 2.01 -5.73
CA CYS A 38 4.45 2.13 -4.42
C CYS A 38 2.98 2.56 -4.54
N ARG A 39 2.70 3.61 -5.33
CA ARG A 39 1.34 4.10 -5.57
C ARG A 39 0.48 3.04 -6.26
N ARG A 40 1.03 2.33 -7.25
CA ARG A 40 0.33 1.26 -7.97
C ARG A 40 0.02 0.07 -7.06
N ALA A 41 0.97 -0.38 -6.25
CA ALA A 41 0.76 -1.45 -5.27
C ALA A 41 -0.33 -1.10 -4.26
N MET A 42 -0.30 0.14 -3.75
CA MET A 42 -1.35 0.66 -2.87
C MET A 42 -2.71 0.69 -3.56
N GLU A 43 -2.77 1.13 -4.82
CA GLU A 43 -4.01 1.14 -5.59
C GLU A 43 -4.60 -0.27 -5.79
N PHE A 44 -3.76 -1.24 -6.12
CA PHE A 44 -4.20 -2.63 -6.29
C PHE A 44 -4.67 -3.24 -4.98
N ALA A 45 -3.99 -2.95 -3.86
CA ALA A 45 -4.43 -3.39 -2.54
C ALA A 45 -5.77 -2.75 -2.12
N VAL A 46 -5.97 -1.45 -2.38
CA VAL A 46 -7.26 -0.78 -2.11
C VAL A 46 -8.36 -1.40 -2.98
N LYS A 47 -8.15 -1.55 -4.29
CA LYS A 47 -9.11 -2.22 -5.18
C LYS A 47 -9.42 -3.65 -4.71
N TRP A 48 -8.41 -4.38 -4.27
CA TRP A 48 -8.60 -5.69 -3.66
C TRP A 48 -9.48 -5.63 -2.41
N MET A 49 -9.25 -4.71 -1.47
CA MET A 49 -10.13 -4.51 -0.31
C MET A 49 -11.60 -4.29 -0.71
N TYR A 50 -11.88 -3.44 -1.70
CA TYR A 50 -13.24 -3.20 -2.21
C TYR A 50 -13.87 -4.45 -2.85
N SER A 51 -13.05 -5.36 -3.39
CA SER A 51 -13.52 -6.63 -3.93
C SER A 51 -13.89 -7.65 -2.85
N VAL A 52 -13.23 -7.62 -1.68
CA VAL A 52 -13.38 -8.62 -0.61
C VAL A 52 -14.12 -8.12 0.64
N ASP A 53 -14.35 -6.82 0.80
CA ASP A 53 -15.00 -6.26 1.99
C ASP A 53 -16.37 -5.68 1.64
N LYS A 54 -17.44 -6.18 2.29
CA LYS A 54 -18.81 -5.72 2.04
C LYS A 54 -19.15 -4.39 2.70
N ASP A 55 -18.38 -3.98 3.71
CA ASP A 55 -18.57 -2.67 4.34
C ASP A 55 -18.04 -1.55 3.42
N LEU A 56 -17.16 -1.89 2.47
CA LEU A 56 -16.68 -0.98 1.43
C LEU A 56 -17.65 -0.92 0.25
N LYS A 57 -18.42 0.18 0.18
CA LYS A 57 -19.35 0.45 -0.92
C LYS A 57 -18.64 1.11 -2.09
N MET A 58 -18.85 0.57 -3.28
CA MET A 58 -18.29 1.14 -4.51
C MET A 58 -18.77 2.58 -4.74
N PRO A 59 -17.86 3.57 -4.84
CA PRO A 59 -18.21 4.93 -5.22
C PRO A 59 -18.45 5.05 -6.73
N TYR A 60 -18.78 6.26 -7.20
CA TYR A 60 -19.11 6.53 -8.61
C TYR A 60 -17.93 6.36 -9.58
N ASP A 61 -16.69 6.43 -9.08
CA ASP A 61 -15.44 6.31 -9.84
C ASP A 61 -14.48 5.37 -9.11
N ASN A 62 -13.70 4.60 -9.85
CA ASN A 62 -12.77 3.61 -9.31
C ASN A 62 -11.31 4.10 -9.22
N THR A 63 -11.09 5.41 -9.38
CA THR A 63 -9.78 6.01 -9.12
C THR A 63 -9.38 5.85 -7.66
N LEU A 64 -8.07 5.69 -7.43
CA LEU A 64 -7.50 5.60 -6.07
C LEU A 64 -7.96 6.74 -5.16
N ALA A 65 -8.03 7.96 -5.68
CA ALA A 65 -8.48 9.13 -4.92
C ALA A 65 -9.95 9.01 -4.48
N CYS A 66 -10.83 8.53 -5.37
CA CYS A 66 -12.25 8.35 -5.07
C CYS A 66 -12.44 7.23 -4.03
N LEU A 67 -11.80 6.08 -4.22
CA LEU A 67 -11.83 4.95 -3.27
C LEU A 67 -11.33 5.36 -1.88
N MET A 68 -10.19 6.04 -1.79
CA MET A 68 -9.68 6.51 -0.49
C MET A 68 -10.57 7.58 0.18
N SER A 69 -11.43 8.25 -0.56
CA SER A 69 -12.23 9.36 -0.04
C SER A 69 -13.52 8.93 0.65
N THR A 70 -13.96 7.67 0.50
CA THR A 70 -15.23 7.23 1.08
C THR A 70 -15.13 7.16 2.61
N GLU A 71 -16.26 7.38 3.27
CA GLU A 71 -16.36 7.35 4.73
C GLU A 71 -16.02 5.96 5.26
N GLU A 72 -16.57 4.93 4.62
CA GLU A 72 -16.35 3.53 5.04
C GLU A 72 -14.88 3.13 4.96
N PHE A 73 -14.15 3.63 3.96
CA PHE A 73 -12.71 3.37 3.85
C PHE A 73 -11.94 4.05 4.97
N ARG A 74 -12.25 5.32 5.25
CA ARG A 74 -11.63 6.11 6.33
C ARG A 74 -11.98 5.59 7.72
N ASP A 75 -13.10 4.90 7.86
CA ASP A 75 -13.42 4.22 9.10
C ASP A 75 -12.57 2.98 9.26
N ILE A 76 -12.32 2.21 8.18
CA ILE A 76 -11.47 1.02 8.20
C ILE A 76 -10.00 1.38 8.47
N VAL A 77 -9.44 2.32 7.72
CA VAL A 77 -8.05 2.77 7.90
C VAL A 77 -8.03 3.98 8.83
N ASP A 78 -7.37 3.86 9.99
CA ASP A 78 -7.32 4.97 10.94
C ASP A 78 -6.71 6.26 10.35
N SER A 79 -6.85 7.37 11.06
CA SER A 79 -6.41 8.69 10.56
C SER A 79 -4.92 8.77 10.27
N ASP A 80 -4.09 7.97 10.94
CA ASP A 80 -2.64 8.00 10.76
C ASP A 80 -2.25 7.17 9.54
N LEU A 81 -2.84 5.98 9.38
CA LEU A 81 -2.69 5.17 8.19
C LEU A 81 -3.18 5.92 6.94
N TYR A 82 -4.30 6.65 7.06
CA TYR A 82 -4.79 7.51 5.99
C TYR A 82 -3.77 8.57 5.55
N LYS A 83 -3.13 9.27 6.49
CA LYS A 83 -2.08 10.27 6.17
C LYS A 83 -0.88 9.63 5.47
N ARG A 84 -0.50 8.41 5.86
CA ARG A 84 0.59 7.66 5.21
C ARG A 84 0.25 7.30 3.77
N MET A 85 -0.98 6.83 3.54
CA MET A 85 -1.47 6.52 2.19
C MET A 85 -1.54 7.78 1.31
N GLU A 86 -1.98 8.91 1.89
CA GLU A 86 -2.07 10.18 1.18
C GLU A 86 -0.69 10.70 0.74
N LEU A 87 0.35 10.50 1.56
CA LEU A 87 1.73 10.78 1.18
C LEU A 87 2.14 9.97 -0.05
N ILE A 88 1.87 8.66 -0.07
CA ILE A 88 2.19 7.79 -1.22
C ILE A 88 1.47 8.28 -2.47
N ARG A 89 0.17 8.59 -2.35
CA ARG A 89 -0.65 9.08 -3.48
C ARG A 89 -0.09 10.38 -4.05
N LYS A 90 0.19 11.38 -3.20
CA LYS A 90 0.73 12.69 -3.62
C LYS A 90 2.13 12.55 -4.22
N THR A 91 3.03 11.82 -3.57
CA THR A 91 4.41 11.64 -4.04
C THR A 91 4.46 10.86 -5.35
N GLY A 92 3.60 9.83 -5.50
CA GLY A 92 3.43 9.10 -6.76
C GLY A 92 2.89 9.96 -7.90
N ASN A 93 1.94 10.86 -7.64
CA ASN A 93 1.47 11.80 -8.66
C ASN A 93 2.58 12.78 -9.09
N ILE A 94 3.42 13.24 -8.15
CA ILE A 94 4.60 14.06 -8.47
C ILE A 94 5.59 13.26 -9.32
N ALA A 95 5.83 11.98 -9.02
CA ALA A 95 6.71 11.14 -9.82
C ALA A 95 6.18 10.90 -11.25
N ALA A 96 4.85 10.84 -11.43
CA ALA A 96 4.22 10.57 -12.73
C ALA A 96 4.18 11.79 -13.66
N HIS A 97 3.98 12.99 -13.10
CA HIS A 97 3.68 14.19 -13.88
C HIS A 97 4.61 15.37 -13.59
N GLY A 98 5.42 15.29 -12.55
CA GLY A 98 6.26 16.40 -12.08
C GLY A 98 7.61 16.46 -12.76
N ALA A 99 8.10 17.68 -12.99
CA ALA A 99 9.49 17.93 -13.36
C ALA A 99 10.48 17.78 -12.17
N LYS A 100 9.95 17.68 -10.94
CA LYS A 100 10.72 17.64 -9.70
C LYS A 100 11.25 16.23 -9.46
N LYS A 101 12.57 16.11 -9.26
CA LYS A 101 13.23 14.83 -8.92
C LYS A 101 12.76 14.33 -7.56
N ILE A 102 12.38 13.06 -7.49
CA ILE A 102 12.12 12.34 -6.24
C ILE A 102 13.45 12.08 -5.54
N SER A 103 13.54 12.40 -4.26
CA SER A 103 14.74 12.10 -3.45
C SER A 103 14.71 10.67 -2.93
N MET A 104 15.89 10.11 -2.64
CA MET A 104 16.03 8.78 -2.05
C MET A 104 15.26 8.66 -0.73
N ASP A 105 15.31 9.69 0.13
CA ASP A 105 14.58 9.70 1.39
C ASP A 105 13.05 9.66 1.19
N GLN A 106 12.53 10.37 0.18
CA GLN A 106 11.11 10.30 -0.16
C GLN A 106 10.72 8.91 -0.66
N ALA A 107 11.55 8.28 -1.49
CA ALA A 107 11.29 6.93 -1.97
C ALA A 107 11.32 5.89 -0.84
N LYS A 108 12.32 5.96 0.04
CA LYS A 108 12.40 5.11 1.25
C LYS A 108 11.18 5.31 2.16
N LEU A 109 10.73 6.54 2.35
CA LEU A 109 9.53 6.86 3.13
C LEU A 109 8.24 6.32 2.49
N CYS A 110 8.11 6.39 1.16
CA CYS A 110 6.98 5.79 0.45
C CYS A 110 6.92 4.26 0.65
N LEU A 111 8.07 3.58 0.59
CA LEU A 111 8.16 2.13 0.83
C LEU A 111 7.80 1.76 2.27
N GLU A 112 8.30 2.50 3.25
CA GLU A 112 7.98 2.30 4.67
C GLU A 112 6.47 2.48 4.92
N ASN A 113 5.86 3.52 4.34
CA ASN A 113 4.42 3.74 4.47
C ASN A 113 3.59 2.69 3.73
N LEU A 114 4.06 2.23 2.56
CA LEU A 114 3.42 1.14 1.83
C LEU A 114 3.45 -0.14 2.66
N TYR A 115 4.60 -0.46 3.26
CA TYR A 115 4.74 -1.63 4.13
C TYR A 115 3.76 -1.58 5.30
N ILE A 116 3.64 -0.44 5.98
CA ILE A 116 2.70 -0.29 7.12
C ILE A 116 1.26 -0.53 6.66
N PHE A 117 0.88 -0.04 5.48
CA PHE A 117 -0.45 -0.29 4.93
C PHE A 117 -0.67 -1.77 4.56
N LEU A 118 0.27 -2.40 3.86
CA LEU A 118 0.12 -3.80 3.46
C LEU A 118 0.22 -4.76 4.65
N ASP A 119 0.96 -4.41 5.70
CA ASP A 119 0.97 -5.13 6.96
C ASP A 119 -0.38 -5.01 7.68
N PHE A 120 -1.03 -3.84 7.68
CA PHE A 120 -2.41 -3.70 8.19
C PHE A 120 -3.40 -4.56 7.39
N VAL A 121 -3.28 -4.61 6.06
CA VAL A 121 -4.11 -5.48 5.22
C VAL A 121 -3.86 -6.96 5.56
N ALA A 122 -2.60 -7.38 5.67
CA ALA A 122 -2.26 -8.74 6.07
C ALA A 122 -2.76 -9.08 7.47
N TYR A 123 -2.70 -8.12 8.40
CA TYR A 123 -3.21 -8.26 9.75
C TYR A 123 -4.72 -8.46 9.78
N CYS A 124 -5.48 -7.72 8.95
CA CYS A 124 -6.94 -7.73 8.96
C CYS A 124 -7.58 -8.86 8.14
N TYR A 125 -6.89 -9.36 7.12
CA TYR A 125 -7.48 -10.30 6.16
C TYR A 125 -6.68 -11.60 6.02
N GLY A 126 -5.42 -11.63 6.44
CA GLY A 126 -4.54 -12.80 6.35
C GLY A 126 -5.02 -13.95 7.22
N THR A 127 -4.75 -15.18 6.76
CA THR A 127 -5.04 -16.40 7.54
C THR A 127 -4.02 -16.63 8.66
N ASP A 128 -2.75 -16.36 8.37
CA ASP A 128 -1.61 -16.69 9.23
C ASP A 128 -0.71 -15.47 9.43
N TYR A 129 -1.30 -14.40 9.98
CA TYR A 129 -0.56 -13.17 10.22
C TYR A 129 0.61 -13.42 11.17
N THR A 130 1.79 -12.94 10.75
CA THR A 130 3.00 -12.91 11.58
C THR A 130 3.48 -11.49 11.65
N GLU A 131 3.59 -10.97 12.87
CA GLU A 131 4.07 -9.60 13.08
C GLU A 131 5.50 -9.48 12.58
N LYS A 132 5.72 -8.49 11.70
CA LYS A 132 7.03 -8.17 11.14
C LYS A 132 7.27 -6.67 11.19
N ALA A 133 8.52 -6.30 11.45
CA ALA A 133 8.99 -4.93 11.38
C ALA A 133 9.57 -4.62 9.99
N PHE A 134 9.43 -3.37 9.57
CA PHE A 134 10.09 -2.89 8.35
C PHE A 134 11.60 -2.81 8.59
N ASP A 135 12.38 -3.55 7.80
CA ASP A 135 13.82 -3.58 7.88
C ASP A 135 14.43 -2.61 6.85
N LYS A 136 14.89 -1.46 7.37
CA LYS A 136 15.55 -0.42 6.56
C LYS A 136 16.86 -0.89 5.93
N THR A 137 17.52 -1.91 6.50
CA THR A 137 18.79 -2.44 5.97
C THR A 137 18.59 -3.24 4.68
N LEU A 138 17.37 -3.71 4.41
CA LEU A 138 17.04 -4.37 3.14
C LEU A 138 17.00 -3.39 1.97
N LEU A 139 16.74 -2.10 2.23
CA LEU A 139 16.65 -1.06 1.20
C LEU A 139 17.99 -0.74 0.54
N ASP A 140 19.10 -1.02 1.22
CA ASP A 140 20.44 -0.76 0.69
C ASP A 140 20.94 -1.90 -0.20
N LYS A 141 20.16 -2.99 -0.35
CA LYS A 141 20.46 -4.08 -1.28
C LYS A 141 19.95 -3.70 -2.67
N SER A 142 20.86 -3.52 -3.61
CA SER A 142 20.49 -3.34 -5.02
C SER A 142 19.84 -4.62 -5.55
N GLY A 143 18.57 -4.53 -5.93
CA GLY A 143 17.88 -5.61 -6.65
C GLY A 143 18.35 -5.71 -8.10
N GLU A 144 18.09 -6.85 -8.73
CA GLU A 144 18.20 -6.97 -10.18
C GLU A 144 17.13 -6.10 -10.86
N PRO A 145 17.41 -5.55 -12.06
CA PRO A 145 16.43 -4.78 -12.81
C PRO A 145 15.20 -5.65 -13.08
N VAL A 146 14.08 -5.30 -12.45
CA VAL A 146 12.79 -5.93 -12.71
C VAL A 146 12.16 -5.20 -13.88
N THR A 147 11.85 -5.92 -14.96
CA THR A 147 11.01 -5.36 -16.02
C THR A 147 9.61 -5.19 -15.47
N ASP A 148 9.14 -3.94 -15.40
CA ASP A 148 7.75 -3.62 -15.04
C ASP A 148 6.83 -4.13 -16.16
N THR A 149 6.45 -5.40 -16.04
CA THR A 149 5.58 -6.13 -16.96
C THR A 149 4.18 -6.29 -16.38
N GLN A 150 3.90 -5.64 -15.25
CA GLN A 150 2.62 -5.77 -14.57
C GLN A 150 1.54 -5.03 -15.33
N LYS A 151 0.59 -5.83 -15.85
CA LYS A 151 -0.63 -5.34 -16.47
C LYS A 151 -1.46 -4.59 -15.43
N ASP A 152 -2.20 -3.59 -15.90
CA ASP A 152 -3.20 -2.94 -15.06
C ASP A 152 -4.20 -4.00 -14.54
N LEU A 153 -4.53 -3.90 -13.26
CA LEU A 153 -5.43 -4.82 -12.59
C LEU A 153 -6.86 -4.63 -13.11
N ASP A 154 -7.44 -5.71 -13.64
CA ASP A 154 -8.84 -5.74 -14.06
C ASP A 154 -9.75 -5.82 -12.83
N PHE A 155 -10.30 -4.67 -12.45
CA PHE A 155 -11.05 -4.54 -11.20
C PHE A 155 -12.41 -5.24 -11.24
N GLU A 156 -13.09 -5.25 -12.38
CA GLU A 156 -14.39 -5.94 -12.51
C GLU A 156 -14.22 -7.44 -12.39
N LYS A 157 -13.19 -7.98 -13.05
CA LYS A 157 -12.82 -9.39 -12.91
C LYS A 157 -12.46 -9.73 -11.47
N LEU A 158 -11.69 -8.88 -10.78
CA LEU A 158 -11.32 -9.10 -9.39
C LEU A 158 -12.54 -9.16 -8.46
N ILE A 159 -13.53 -8.26 -8.66
CA ILE A 159 -14.79 -8.28 -7.90
C ILE A 159 -15.57 -9.59 -8.14
N ALA A 160 -15.59 -10.08 -9.38
CA ALA A 160 -16.27 -11.34 -9.71
C ALA A 160 -15.59 -12.56 -9.05
N GLU A 161 -14.26 -12.63 -9.07
CA GLU A 161 -13.48 -13.73 -8.48
C GLU A 161 -13.62 -13.77 -6.95
N ASN A 162 -13.64 -12.60 -6.30
CA ASN A 162 -13.66 -12.50 -4.84
C ASN A 162 -15.06 -12.49 -4.20
N LYS A 163 -16.12 -12.56 -5.01
CA LYS A 163 -17.51 -12.49 -4.53
C LYS A 163 -17.83 -13.51 -3.44
N ALA A 164 -17.30 -14.73 -3.55
CA ALA A 164 -17.55 -15.81 -2.58
C ALA A 164 -16.82 -15.60 -1.24
N LEU A 165 -15.69 -14.89 -1.25
CA LEU A 165 -14.88 -14.64 -0.05
C LEU A 165 -15.35 -13.42 0.75
N LYS A 166 -16.27 -12.64 0.18
CA LYS A 166 -16.62 -11.30 0.66
C LYS A 166 -17.15 -11.31 2.09
N GLU A 167 -18.00 -12.27 2.43
CA GLU A 167 -18.58 -12.36 3.78
C GLU A 167 -17.55 -12.78 4.83
N GLU A 168 -16.75 -13.81 4.52
CA GLU A 168 -15.73 -14.36 5.41
C GLU A 168 -14.66 -13.30 5.75
N LEU A 169 -14.12 -12.63 4.72
CA LEU A 169 -13.06 -11.65 4.89
C LEU A 169 -13.52 -10.39 5.62
N THR A 170 -14.77 -9.94 5.40
CA THR A 170 -15.37 -8.85 6.18
C THR A 170 -15.47 -9.22 7.67
N ALA A 171 -15.93 -10.43 7.98
CA ALA A 171 -16.07 -10.90 9.36
C ALA A 171 -14.71 -10.98 10.06
N ARG A 172 -13.70 -11.55 9.38
CA ARG A 172 -12.32 -11.64 9.89
C ARG A 172 -11.75 -10.25 10.22
N ARG A 173 -11.86 -9.29 9.29
CA ARG A 173 -11.38 -7.92 9.53
C ARG A 173 -12.10 -7.25 10.69
N SER A 174 -13.40 -7.46 10.84
CA SER A 174 -14.19 -6.89 11.95
C SER A 174 -13.76 -7.41 13.32
N GLU A 175 -13.33 -8.67 13.39
CA GLU A 175 -12.79 -9.29 14.60
C GLU A 175 -11.35 -8.82 14.89
N GLN A 176 -10.46 -8.95 13.90
CA GLN A 176 -9.03 -8.63 14.06
C GLN A 176 -8.78 -7.16 14.34
N LYS A 177 -9.50 -6.24 13.68
CA LYS A 177 -9.30 -4.80 13.87
C LYS A 177 -9.43 -4.33 15.32
N GLN A 178 -10.20 -5.05 16.16
CA GLN A 178 -10.39 -4.70 17.57
C GLN A 178 -9.11 -4.82 18.40
N SER A 179 -8.19 -5.70 18.01
CA SER A 179 -6.91 -5.92 18.70
C SER A 179 -5.71 -5.31 17.94
N TYR A 180 -5.97 -4.58 16.85
CA TYR A 180 -4.92 -3.90 16.09
C TYR A 180 -4.28 -2.78 16.91
N VAL A 181 -2.96 -2.76 16.97
CA VAL A 181 -2.17 -1.67 17.58
C VAL A 181 -1.58 -0.82 16.46
N PRO A 182 -2.04 0.44 16.28
CA PRO A 182 -1.51 1.31 15.24
C PRO A 182 0.00 1.56 15.39
N LYS A 183 0.73 1.43 14.28
CA LYS A 183 2.16 1.72 14.24
C LYS A 183 2.40 3.24 14.29
N PRO A 184 3.11 3.76 15.31
CA PRO A 184 3.27 5.19 15.51
C PRO A 184 4.00 5.83 14.32
N LEU A 185 3.64 7.09 14.04
CA LEU A 185 4.39 7.94 13.11
C LEU A 185 5.71 8.35 13.76
N ASP A 186 6.75 7.50 13.64
CA ASP A 186 8.12 7.74 14.13
C ASP A 186 8.88 8.78 13.29
N ILE A 187 8.28 9.96 13.11
CA ILE A 187 8.89 11.12 12.47
C ILE A 187 8.84 12.31 13.42
N THR A 188 10.01 12.85 13.74
CA THR A 188 10.12 14.13 14.47
C THR A 188 9.32 15.21 13.75
N GLU A 189 8.61 16.09 14.46
CA GLU A 189 7.78 17.17 13.90
C GLU A 189 8.49 17.95 12.76
N TYR A 190 9.79 18.22 12.91
CA TYR A 190 10.60 18.88 11.88
C TYR A 190 10.71 18.07 10.56
N LYS A 191 10.97 16.77 10.65
CA LYS A 191 10.98 15.87 9.48
C LYS A 191 9.58 15.72 8.90
N THR A 192 8.54 15.69 9.74
CA THR A 192 7.14 15.71 9.30
C THR A 192 6.84 16.98 8.50
N ARG A 193 7.29 18.16 8.94
CA ARG A 193 7.10 19.40 8.18
C ARG A 193 7.80 19.37 6.82
N LYS A 194 9.05 18.91 6.77
CA LYS A 194 9.82 18.86 5.51
C LYS A 194 9.34 17.78 4.51
N LEU A 195 8.85 16.65 5.00
CA LEU A 195 8.47 15.51 4.15
C LEU A 195 6.96 15.40 3.90
N TYR A 196 6.13 15.88 4.82
CA TYR A 196 4.68 15.86 4.70
C TYR A 196 4.14 17.25 4.36
N ILE A 197 4.56 18.34 5.02
CA ILE A 197 3.97 19.68 4.78
C ILE A 197 4.47 20.31 3.48
N ASP A 198 5.78 20.30 3.20
CA ASP A 198 6.34 20.89 1.97
C ASP A 198 6.01 20.07 0.69
N THR A 199 5.42 18.89 0.86
CA THR A 199 4.96 17.99 -0.20
C THR A 199 3.43 17.90 -0.28
N MET A 200 2.70 18.50 0.69
CA MET A 200 1.24 18.52 0.76
C MET A 200 0.65 19.78 0.17
#